data_AF-A0A285V3C6-F1
#
_entry.id   AF-A0A285V3C6-F1
#
_cell.length_a   1.000
_cell.length_b   1.000
_cell.length_c   1.000
_cell.angle_alpha   90.00
_cell.angle_beta   90.00
_cell.angle_gamma   90.00
#
_symmetry.space_group_name_H-M   'P 1'
#
loop_
_entity.id
_entity.type
_entity.pdbx_description
1 polymer ?
#
loop_
_entity_poly.entity_id
_entity_poly.type
_entity_poly.pdbx_seq_one_letter_code
_entity_poly.pdbx_strand_id
1 'polypeptide(L)' 'MEDIAAGKVPFKDLSALYPALRMARCRHHYIFCLPREHAPALIVAILHERMDLLRRLADRLNE' A
#
# COMPACT_ATOMS: atom_id res chain seq x y z
N MET A 1 -10.61 7.56 -2.82
CA MET A 1 -9.39 6.94 -3.41
C MET A 1 -8.38 8.02 -3.77
N GLU A 2 -8.81 9.17 -4.28
CA GLU A 2 -7.97 10.35 -4.56
C GLU A 2 -7.12 10.81 -3.37
N ASP A 3 -7.68 10.89 -2.15
CA ASP A 3 -6.89 11.28 -0.96
C ASP A 3 -5.76 10.29 -0.62
N ILE A 4 -5.95 9.00 -0.97
CA ILE A 4 -4.94 7.97 -0.75
C ILE A 4 -3.82 8.10 -1.80
N ALA A 5 -4.19 8.30 -3.07
CA ALA A 5 -3.23 8.52 -4.14
C ALA A 5 -2.44 9.83 -3.97
N ALA A 6 -3.08 10.87 -3.42
CA ALA A 6 -2.47 12.16 -3.09
C ALA A 6 -1.65 12.15 -1.79
N GLY A 7 -1.62 11.03 -1.05
CA GLY A 7 -0.85 10.91 0.19
C GLY A 7 -1.43 11.69 1.38
N LYS A 8 -2.72 12.07 1.34
CA LYS A 8 -3.39 12.92 2.34
C LYS A 8 -4.03 12.14 3.50
N VAL A 9 -3.88 10.82 3.53
CA VAL A 9 -4.39 9.95 4.60
C VAL A 9 -3.26 9.51 5.53
N PRO A 10 -3.56 9.14 6.79
CA PRO A 10 -2.56 8.48 7.62
C PRO A 10 -2.16 7.13 7.00
N PHE A 11 -0.85 6.92 6.89
CA PHE A 11 -0.27 5.66 6.43
C PHE A 11 0.46 4.96 7.57
N LYS A 12 0.37 3.63 7.59
CA LYS A 12 1.30 2.80 8.33
C LYS A 12 2.58 2.66 7.52
N ASP A 13 3.71 3.04 8.11
CA ASP A 13 5.02 2.75 7.54
C ASP A 13 5.30 1.25 7.65
N LEU A 14 5.67 0.66 6.52
CA LEU A 14 6.09 -0.73 6.40
C LEU A 14 7.46 -0.79 5.72
N SER A 15 8.29 0.25 5.88
CA SER A 15 9.61 0.35 5.26
C SER A 15 10.56 -0.77 5.73
N ALA A 16 10.28 -1.37 6.89
CA ALA A 16 10.97 -2.56 7.39
C ALA A 16 10.71 -3.84 6.56
N LEU A 17 9.62 -3.89 5.78
CA LEU A 17 9.28 -5.02 4.91
C LEU A 17 9.76 -4.79 3.47
N TYR A 18 9.62 -3.56 2.97
CA TYR A 18 10.09 -3.15 1.65
C TYR A 18 10.34 -1.64 1.65
N PRO A 19 11.45 -1.13 1.06
CA PRO A 19 11.81 0.28 1.13
C PRO A 19 10.67 1.22 0.74
N ALA A 20 10.36 2.19 1.61
CA ALA A 20 9.31 3.20 1.44
C ALA A 20 7.88 2.66 1.30
N LEU A 21 7.64 1.38 1.59
CA LEU A 21 6.32 0.79 1.54
C LEU A 21 5.41 1.40 2.61
N ARG A 22 4.22 1.80 2.18
CA ARG A 22 3.18 2.39 3.02
C ARG A 22 1.89 1.60 2.85
N MET A 23 1.09 1.58 3.91
CA MET A 23 -0.24 0.99 3.87
C MET A 23 -1.29 1.96 4.42
N ALA A 24 -2.41 2.07 3.70
CA ALA A 24 -3.63 2.71 4.17
C ALA A 24 -4.75 1.69 4.28
N ARG A 25 -5.59 1.79 5.32
CA ARG A 25 -6.81 1.00 5.45
C ARG A 25 -8.01 1.81 4.98
N CYS A 26 -8.82 1.24 4.10
CA CYS A 26 -10.09 1.78 3.65
C CYS A 26 -11.19 0.73 3.86
N ARG A 27 -11.95 0.88 4.96
CA ARG A 27 -12.93 -0.13 5.42
C ARG A 27 -12.28 -1.53 5.51
N HIS A 28 -12.76 -2.48 4.71
CA HIS A 28 -12.28 -3.86 4.66
C HIS A 28 -11.08 -4.08 3.73
N HIS A 29 -10.53 -3.02 3.14
CA HIS A 29 -9.43 -3.11 2.18
C HIS A 29 -8.16 -2.48 2.74
N TYR A 30 -7.04 -3.13 2.48
CA TYR A 30 -5.70 -2.64 2.71
C TYR A 30 -5.08 -2.24 1.37
N ILE A 31 -4.68 -0.98 1.27
CA ILE A 31 -4.06 -0.41 0.08
C ILE A 31 -2.58 -0.23 0.39
N PHE A 32 -1.73 -0.90 -0.38
CA PHE A 32 -0.29 -0.84 -0.30
C PHE A 32 0.23 0.06 -1.41
N CYS A 33 1.06 1.04 -1.05
CA CYS A 33 1.59 1.99 -2.02
C CYS A 33 3.05 2.38 -1.74
N LEU A 34 3.70 2.86 -2.80
CA LEU A 34 5.03 3.46 -2.76
C LEU A 34 4.91 4.95 -3.08
N PRO A 35 5.50 5.84 -2.27
CA PRO A 35 5.53 7.27 -2.59
C PRO A 35 6.34 7.50 -3.87
N ARG A 36 5.91 8.49 -4.66
CA ARG A 36 6.65 8.94 -5.85
C ARG A 36 6.88 10.44 -5.74
N GLU A 37 8.06 10.88 -6.12
CA GLU A 37 8.36 12.31 -6.19
C GLU A 37 7.56 12.91 -7.35
N HIS A 38 6.86 14.02 -7.09
CA HIS A 38 6.07 14.77 -8.08
C HIS A 38 4.97 13.98 -8.82
N ALA A 39 4.57 12.81 -8.31
CA ALA A 39 3.51 12.00 -8.89
C ALA A 39 2.65 11.36 -7.78
N PRO A 40 1.40 10.96 -8.10
CA PRO A 40 0.59 10.17 -7.18
C PRO A 40 1.31 8.89 -6.74
N ALA A 41 1.03 8.45 -5.51
CA ALA A 41 1.61 7.22 -4.98
C ALA A 41 1.30 6.03 -5.90
N LEU A 42 2.30 5.18 -6.15
CA LEU A 42 2.11 3.95 -6.90
C LEU A 42 1.38 2.94 -6.03
N ILE A 43 0.16 2.56 -6.39
CA ILE A 43 -0.57 1.50 -5.70
C ILE A 43 -0.02 0.15 -6.19
N VAL A 44 0.60 -0.60 -5.29
CA VAL A 44 1.18 -1.92 -5.56
C VAL A 44 0.13 -3.01 -5.37
N ALA A 45 -0.73 -2.85 -4.37
CA ALA A 45 -1.82 -3.78 -4.11
C ALA A 45 -3.01 -3.17 -3.39
N ILE A 46 -4.19 -3.73 -3.65
CA ILE A 46 -5.41 -3.52 -2.87
C ILE A 46 -5.91 -4.92 -2.49
N LEU A 47 -5.88 -5.23 -1.19
CA LEU A 47 -6.20 -6.56 -0.68
C LEU A 47 -7.33 -6.47 0.34
N HIS A 48 -8.26 -7.42 0.29
CA HIS A 48 -9.32 -7.51 1.28
C HIS A 48 -8.78 -8.08 2.60
N GLU A 49 -9.30 -7.63 3.74
CA GLU A 49 -8.87 -8.05 5.09
C GLU A 49 -9.04 -9.54 5.41
N ARG A 50 -9.78 -10.27 4.56
CA ARG A 50 -10.01 -11.72 4.68
C ARG A 50 -8.99 -12.54 3.90
N MET A 51 -8.09 -11.87 3.17
CA MET A 51 -7.06 -12.51 2.38
C MET A 51 -5.79 -12.64 3.22
N ASP A 52 -4.91 -13.57 2.82
CA ASP A 52 -3.55 -13.60 3.33
C ASP A 52 -2.76 -12.42 2.74
N LEU A 53 -2.78 -11.29 3.47
CA LEU A 53 -2.24 -10.01 3.01
C LEU A 53 -0.74 -10.09 2.73
N LEU A 54 0.02 -10.69 3.65
CA LEU A 54 1.47 -10.73 3.57
C LEU A 54 1.93 -11.63 2.44
N ARG A 55 1.34 -12.82 2.30
CA ARG A 55 1.69 -13.74 1.20
C ARG A 55 1.45 -13.11 -0.16
N ARG A 56 0.26 -12.55 -0.38
CA ARG A 56 -0.10 -11.93 -1.66
C ARG A 56 0.69 -10.66 -1.97
N LEU A 57 1.08 -9.91 -0.95
CA LEU A 57 1.96 -8.76 -1.13
C LEU A 57 3.37 -9.20 -1.50
N ALA A 58 3.92 -10.22 -0.83
CA ALA A 58 5.24 -10.76 -1.12
C ALA A 58 5.31 -11.33 -2.54
N ASP A 59 4.29 -12.09 -2.97
CA ASP A 59 4.20 -12.61 -4.34
C ASP A 59 4.31 -11.48 -5.38
N ARG A 60 3.65 -10.34 -5.15
CA ARG A 60 3.72 -9.18 -6.05
C ARG A 60 5.00 -8.38 -6.01
N LEU A 61 5.69 -8.33 -4.87
CA LEU A 61 6.95 -7.59 -4.74
C LEU A 61 8.13 -8.36 -5.33
N ASN A 62 7.96 -9.66 -5.59
CA ASN A 62 8.96 -10.55 -6.17
C ASN A 62 8.74 -10.85 -7.67
N GLU A 63 7.74 -10.24 -8.31
CA GLU A 63 7.55 -10.24 -9.77
C GLU A 63 8.49 -9.22 -10.45
#